data_AF-A0A7T6Z4M1-F1
#
_entry.id   AF-A0A7T6Z4M1-F1
#
_cell.length_a   1.000
_cell.length_b   1.000
_cell.length_c   1.000
_cell.angle_alpha   90.00
_cell.angle_beta   90.00
_cell.angle_gamma   90.00
#
_symmetry.space_group_name_H-M   'P 1'
#
loop_
_entity.id
_entity.type
_entity.pdbx_description
1 polymer ?
#
loop_
_entity_poly.entity_id
_entity_poly.type
_entity_poly.pdbx_seq_one_letter_code
_entity_poly.pdbx_strand_id
1 'polypeptide(L)'
;MKKLNNQRSHIGVKEKRIAEQLLGLHQHDNPHMRLPKYDYAGLRKGVVCTGCQSFMKHRSKKFFCSGCGIVEDTETAVMRSVDEYRFLFPDRKVTTKGIYEWCGMQGSSQKVRQILLNHFKRVGDGRSSYYVD
;
A
#
# COMPACT_ATOMS: atom_id res chain seq x y z
N MET A 1 -2.11 -7.73 18.31
CA MET A 1 -2.71 -7.31 19.60
C MET A 1 -3.31 -8.45 20.45
N LYS A 2 -3.74 -9.60 19.90
CA LYS A 2 -4.41 -10.66 20.70
C LYS A 2 -3.53 -11.47 21.68
N LYS A 3 -2.21 -11.28 21.70
CA LYS A 3 -1.29 -12.06 22.56
C LYS A 3 -0.82 -11.37 23.84
N LEU A 4 -1.22 -10.11 24.08
CA LEU A 4 -0.89 -9.39 25.33
C LEU A 4 -1.93 -9.58 26.44
N ASN A 5 -3.08 -10.21 26.14
CA ASN A 5 -4.23 -10.26 27.05
C ASN A 5 -4.51 -11.66 27.65
N ASN A 6 -3.55 -12.59 27.57
CA ASN A 6 -3.77 -13.97 28.02
C ASN A 6 -3.18 -14.28 29.42
N GLN A 7 -2.71 -13.26 30.14
CA GLN A 7 -2.41 -13.36 31.57
C GLN A 7 -3.34 -12.43 32.32
N ARG A 8 -4.18 -13.00 33.20
CA ARG A 8 -4.94 -12.22 34.18
C ARG A 8 -3.97 -11.76 35.27
N SER A 9 -3.21 -10.70 35.00
CA SER A 9 -2.50 -9.96 36.04
C SER A 9 -3.49 -9.03 36.74
N HIS A 10 -3.41 -8.95 38.06
CA HIS A 10 -4.22 -8.03 38.85
C HIS A 10 -3.82 -6.59 38.48
N ILE A 11 -4.70 -5.86 37.80
CA ILE A 11 -4.49 -4.44 37.47
C ILE A 11 -4.72 -3.64 38.75
N GLY A 12 -3.64 -3.37 39.47
CA GLY A 12 -3.67 -2.55 40.66
C GLY A 12 -3.83 -1.07 40.36
N VAL A 13 -3.95 -0.29 41.44
CA VAL A 13 -4.13 1.17 41.37
C VAL A 13 -2.92 1.86 40.72
N LYS A 14 -1.72 1.30 40.91
CA LYS A 14 -0.48 1.87 40.33
C LYS A 14 -0.46 1.71 38.80
N GLU A 15 -0.86 0.55 38.29
CA GLU A 15 -0.94 0.26 36.87
C GLU A 15 -1.97 1.16 36.18
N LYS A 16 -3.13 1.40 36.81
CA LYS A 16 -4.13 2.36 36.31
C LYS A 16 -3.59 3.78 36.27
N ARG A 17 -2.92 4.23 37.33
CA ARG A 17 -2.33 5.57 37.40
C ARG A 17 -1.28 5.79 36.32
N ILE A 18 -0.44 4.79 36.04
CA ILE A 18 0.53 4.86 34.95
C ILE A 18 -0.18 4.94 33.59
N ALA A 19 -1.23 4.14 33.38
CA ALA A 19 -2.01 4.19 32.14
C ALA A 19 -2.66 5.57 31.92
N GLU A 20 -3.25 6.16 32.95
CA GLU A 20 -3.81 7.52 32.92
C GLU A 20 -2.75 8.58 32.61
N GLN A 21 -1.56 8.47 33.23
CA GLN A 21 -0.44 9.37 32.93
C GLN A 21 0.05 9.22 31.49
N LEU A 22 0.18 7.99 30.98
CA LEU A 22 0.57 7.73 29.60
C LEU A 22 -0.46 8.28 28.60
N LEU A 23 -1.76 8.15 28.91
CA LEU A 23 -2.83 8.75 28.12
C LEU A 23 -2.76 10.29 28.14
N GLY A 24 -2.49 10.89 29.31
CA GLY A 24 -2.33 12.34 29.43
C GLY A 24 -1.08 12.89 28.72
N LEU A 25 -0.03 12.08 28.59
CA LEU A 25 1.20 12.43 27.87
C LEU A 25 1.16 12.03 26.38
N HIS A 26 0.13 11.32 25.94
CA HIS A 26 0.03 10.86 24.57
C HIS A 26 -0.19 12.04 23.62
N GLN A 27 0.83 12.35 22.82
CA GLN A 27 0.72 13.32 21.74
C GLN A 27 0.12 12.63 20.52
N HIS A 28 -1.12 12.97 20.19
CA HIS A 28 -1.82 12.43 19.01
C HIS A 28 -1.09 12.77 17.71
N ASP A 29 -0.56 13.99 17.62
CA ASP A 29 0.25 14.45 16.51
C ASP A 29 1.71 14.43 16.93
N ASN A 30 2.55 13.69 16.19
CA ASN A 30 3.98 13.68 16.44
C ASN A 30 4.58 15.01 15.93
N PRO A 31 5.05 15.92 16.81
CA PRO A 31 5.58 17.22 16.40
C PRO A 31 6.90 17.10 15.61
N HIS A 32 7.52 15.92 15.63
CA HIS A 32 8.70 15.58 14.86
C HIS A 32 8.38 14.84 13.56
N MET A 33 7.10 14.64 13.23
CA MET A 33 6.67 14.02 11.98
C MET A 33 6.96 14.97 10.81
N ARG A 34 8.18 14.90 10.29
CA ARG A 34 8.62 15.59 9.08
C ARG A 34 8.44 14.66 7.90
N LEU A 35 7.21 14.56 7.39
CA LEU A 35 6.98 13.86 6.14
C LEU A 35 7.59 14.67 4.98
N PRO A 36 8.31 14.03 4.05
CA PRO A 36 8.73 14.71 2.84
C PRO A 36 7.49 15.20 2.07
N LYS A 37 7.58 16.37 1.45
CA LYS A 37 6.55 16.78 0.50
C LYS A 37 6.69 15.89 -0.73
N TYR A 38 5.63 15.15 -1.06
CA TYR A 38 5.56 14.34 -2.27
C TYR A 38 4.21 14.53 -2.95
N ASP A 39 4.20 14.32 -4.26
CA ASP A 39 2.98 14.23 -5.03
C ASP A 39 3.08 13.07 -6.03
N TYR A 40 1.95 12.68 -6.61
CA TYR A 40 1.92 11.57 -7.55
C TYR A 40 2.78 11.81 -8.80
N ALA A 41 2.89 13.05 -9.27
CA ALA A 41 3.63 13.38 -10.48
C ALA A 41 5.15 13.30 -10.26
N GLY A 42 5.65 13.67 -9.09
CA GLY A 42 7.07 13.71 -8.73
C GLY A 42 7.65 12.36 -8.32
N LEU A 43 6.84 11.40 -7.84
CA LEU A 43 7.35 10.07 -7.50
C LEU A 43 7.69 9.26 -8.74
N ARG A 44 8.73 8.40 -8.65
CA ARG A 44 9.07 7.47 -9.73
C ARG A 44 8.04 6.34 -9.80
N LYS A 45 7.54 6.05 -11.00
CA LYS A 45 6.55 4.99 -11.25
C LYS A 45 7.27 3.67 -11.49
N GLY A 46 6.68 2.57 -11.03
CA GLY A 46 7.20 1.22 -11.21
C GLY A 46 6.99 0.34 -9.98
N VAL A 47 7.02 -0.97 -10.20
CA VAL A 47 6.95 -1.95 -9.11
C VAL A 47 8.30 -2.03 -8.38
N VAL A 48 8.28 -1.87 -7.06
CA VAL A 48 9.47 -1.97 -6.20
C VAL A 48 9.70 -3.43 -5.80
N CYS A 49 10.95 -3.92 -5.86
CA CYS A 49 11.31 -5.29 -5.50
C CYS A 49 11.21 -5.54 -3.98
N THR A 50 10.57 -6.63 -3.58
CA THR A 50 10.43 -7.03 -2.17
C THR A 50 11.74 -7.40 -1.48
N GLY A 51 12.76 -7.83 -2.23
CA GLY A 51 14.05 -8.25 -1.66
C GLY A 51 15.07 -7.12 -1.50
N CYS A 52 15.26 -6.29 -2.53
CA CYS A 52 16.31 -5.25 -2.53
C CYS A 52 15.81 -3.83 -2.78
N GLN A 53 14.49 -3.61 -2.80
CA GLN A 53 13.86 -2.30 -2.98
C GLN A 53 14.22 -1.55 -4.28
N SER A 54 14.88 -2.23 -5.23
CA SER A 54 15.11 -1.69 -6.56
C SER A 54 13.85 -1.80 -7.44
N PHE A 55 13.72 -0.92 -8.43
CA PHE A 55 12.62 -1.00 -9.39
C PHE A 55 12.74 -2.22 -10.30
N MET A 56 11.68 -3.00 -10.37
CA MET A 56 11.57 -4.17 -11.21
C MET A 56 11.22 -3.77 -12.64
N LYS A 57 11.62 -4.62 -13.58
CA LYS A 57 11.28 -4.48 -15.00
C LYS A 57 10.12 -5.40 -15.33
N HIS A 58 9.17 -4.91 -16.12
CA HIS A 58 8.05 -5.72 -16.61
C HIS A 58 8.44 -6.40 -17.93
N ARG A 59 8.35 -7.73 -18.00
CA ARG A 59 8.53 -8.50 -19.25
C ARG A 59 7.42 -9.55 -19.36
N SER A 60 6.65 -9.46 -20.44
CA SER A 60 5.55 -10.37 -20.77
C SER A 60 4.50 -10.48 -19.66
N LYS A 61 4.61 -11.48 -18.77
CA LYS A 61 3.65 -11.79 -17.71
C LYS A 61 4.27 -11.73 -16.30
N LYS A 62 5.50 -11.24 -16.17
CA LYS A 62 6.23 -11.23 -14.90
C LYS A 62 7.02 -9.94 -14.70
N PHE A 63 7.25 -9.61 -13.44
CA PHE A 63 8.22 -8.62 -13.03
C PHE A 63 9.53 -9.33 -12.66
N PHE A 64 10.65 -8.75 -13.08
CA PHE A 64 11.97 -9.27 -12.73
C PHE A 64 12.83 -8.16 -12.14
N CYS A 65 13.47 -8.46 -11.02
CA CYS A 65 14.41 -7.58 -10.38
C CYS A 65 15.81 -7.79 -10.96
N SER A 66 16.40 -6.75 -11.56
CA SER A 66 17.77 -6.84 -12.07
C SER A 66 18.84 -6.85 -10.97
N GLY A 67 18.51 -6.40 -9.75
CA GLY A 67 19.45 -6.36 -8.62
C GLY A 67 19.64 -7.71 -7.91
N CYS A 68 18.54 -8.32 -7.42
CA CYS A 68 18.59 -9.56 -6.65
C CYS A 68 18.02 -10.79 -7.37
N GLY A 69 17.57 -10.67 -8.62
CA GLY A 69 17.05 -11.79 -9.41
C GLY A 69 15.64 -12.28 -9.05
N ILE A 70 14.97 -11.69 -8.04
CA ILE A 70 13.59 -12.03 -7.70
C ILE A 70 12.66 -11.84 -8.90
N VAL A 71 11.78 -12.82 -9.08
CA VAL A 71 10.73 -12.82 -10.09
C VAL A 71 9.38 -12.89 -9.40
N GLU A 72 8.49 -11.97 -9.76
CA GLU A 72 7.13 -11.86 -9.22
C GLU A 72 6.15 -11.97 -10.38
N ASP A 73 5.03 -12.66 -10.19
CA ASP A 73 3.96 -12.66 -11.19
C ASP A 73 3.27 -11.28 -11.24
N THR A 74 2.64 -10.98 -12.37
CA THR A 74 2.03 -9.66 -12.59
C THR A 74 0.90 -9.37 -11.60
N GLU A 75 0.12 -10.36 -11.22
CA GLU A 75 -1.06 -10.15 -10.38
C GLU A 75 -0.66 -9.82 -8.95
N THR A 76 0.26 -10.61 -8.37
CA THR A 76 0.82 -10.34 -7.04
C THR A 76 1.50 -8.97 -6.98
N ALA A 77 2.33 -8.64 -7.98
CA ALA A 77 3.03 -7.36 -8.06
C ALA A 77 2.04 -6.18 -8.13
N VAL A 78 1.01 -6.28 -8.99
CA VAL A 78 -0.01 -5.23 -9.14
C VAL A 78 -0.80 -5.05 -7.85
N MET A 79 -1.23 -6.13 -7.19
CA MET A 79 -2.01 -6.03 -5.96
C MET A 79 -1.21 -5.37 -4.83
N ARG A 80 0.06 -5.73 -4.66
CA ARG A 80 0.95 -5.05 -3.71
C ARG A 80 1.13 -3.57 -4.04
N SER A 81 1.26 -3.24 -5.32
CA SER A 81 1.35 -1.84 -5.77
C SER A 81 0.03 -1.07 -5.62
N VAL A 82 -1.14 -1.74 -5.59
CA VAL A 82 -2.43 -1.11 -5.24
C VAL A 82 -2.45 -0.69 -3.77
N ASP A 83 -1.98 -1.55 -2.88
CA ASP A 83 -1.89 -1.23 -1.45
C ASP A 83 -0.94 -0.05 -1.20
N GLU A 84 0.22 -0.06 -1.86
CA GLU A 84 1.17 1.07 -1.85
C GLU A 84 0.53 2.36 -2.38
N TYR A 85 -0.20 2.28 -3.49
CA TYR A 85 -0.89 3.42 -4.08
C TYR A 85 -1.94 4.02 -3.13
N ARG A 86 -2.76 3.17 -2.49
CA ARG A 86 -3.76 3.61 -1.51
C ARG A 86 -3.12 4.26 -0.28
N PHE A 87 -1.98 3.72 0.16
CA PHE A 87 -1.24 4.26 1.30
C PHE A 87 -0.65 5.65 0.99
N LEU A 88 -0.05 5.82 -0.18
CA LEU A 88 0.57 7.10 -0.58
C LEU A 88 -0.46 8.14 -1.03
N PHE A 89 -1.60 7.71 -1.58
CA PHE A 89 -2.58 8.62 -2.19
C PHE A 89 -4.00 8.31 -1.72
N PRO A 90 -4.30 8.49 -0.42
CA PRO A 90 -5.60 8.12 0.15
C PRO A 90 -6.78 8.84 -0.52
N ASP A 91 -6.57 10.06 -1.01
CA ASP A 91 -7.61 10.86 -1.68
C ASP A 91 -7.82 10.48 -3.16
N ARG A 92 -6.98 9.61 -3.73
CA ARG A 92 -7.06 9.22 -5.14
C ARG A 92 -7.75 7.88 -5.30
N LYS A 93 -8.77 7.84 -6.16
CA LYS A 93 -9.50 6.62 -6.49
C LYS A 93 -8.61 5.61 -7.24
N VAL A 94 -8.73 4.34 -6.89
CA VAL A 94 -8.10 3.24 -7.64
C VAL A 94 -8.79 3.10 -8.99
N THR A 95 -8.07 3.42 -10.06
CA THR A 95 -8.56 3.28 -11.44
C THR A 95 -7.60 2.41 -12.24
N THR A 96 -8.10 1.77 -13.31
CA THR A 96 -7.23 0.99 -14.21
C THR A 96 -6.08 1.82 -14.76
N LYS A 97 -6.33 3.07 -15.17
CA LYS A 97 -5.29 3.98 -15.67
C LYS A 97 -4.28 4.33 -14.58
N GLY A 98 -4.76 4.69 -13.39
CA GLY A 98 -3.91 5.08 -12.27
C GLY A 98 -2.97 3.95 -11.84
N ILE A 99 -3.49 2.73 -11.68
CA ILE A 99 -2.66 1.58 -11.28
C ILE A 99 -1.72 1.13 -12.40
N TYR A 100 -2.18 1.16 -13.66
CA TYR A 100 -1.32 0.84 -14.80
C TYR A 100 -0.12 1.77 -14.90
N GLU A 101 -0.35 3.09 -14.75
CA GLU A 101 0.71 4.09 -14.74
C GLU A 101 1.60 3.94 -13.50
N TRP A 102 1.01 3.76 -12.32
CA TRP A 102 1.74 3.61 -11.06
C TRP A 102 2.71 2.41 -11.10
N CYS A 103 2.26 1.28 -11.62
CA CYS A 103 3.09 0.07 -11.77
C CYS A 103 4.16 0.21 -12.86
N GLY A 104 4.17 1.31 -13.64
CA GLY A 104 5.11 1.51 -14.74
C GLY A 104 5.03 0.41 -15.80
N MET A 105 3.84 -0.16 -15.99
CA MET A 105 3.65 -1.28 -16.90
C MET A 105 3.77 -0.84 -18.36
N GLN A 106 4.23 -1.77 -19.20
CA GLN A 106 4.27 -1.62 -20.65
C GLN A 106 3.25 -2.55 -21.30
N GLY A 107 2.67 -2.12 -22.42
CA GLY A 107 1.70 -2.90 -23.19
C GLY A 107 0.25 -2.54 -22.88
N SER A 108 -0.59 -3.56 -22.68
CA SER A 108 -2.04 -3.38 -22.50
C SER A 108 -2.45 -3.23 -21.04
N SER A 109 -3.23 -2.19 -20.74
CA SER A 109 -3.87 -1.99 -19.43
C SER A 109 -4.99 -3.00 -19.13
N GLN A 110 -5.36 -3.84 -20.11
CA GLN A 110 -6.40 -4.85 -19.95
C GLN A 110 -6.06 -5.87 -18.86
N LYS A 111 -4.77 -6.22 -18.69
CA LYS A 111 -4.35 -7.13 -17.62
C LYS A 111 -4.59 -6.52 -16.24
N VAL A 112 -4.26 -5.23 -16.06
CA VAL A 112 -4.56 -4.48 -14.83
C VAL A 112 -6.07 -4.43 -14.61
N ARG A 113 -6.86 -4.14 -15.65
CA ARG A 113 -8.33 -4.14 -15.55
C ARG A 113 -8.86 -5.50 -15.05
N GLN A 114 -8.38 -6.61 -15.61
CA GLN A 114 -8.79 -7.95 -15.19
C GLN A 114 -8.43 -8.22 -13.73
N ILE A 115 -7.19 -7.90 -13.33
CA ILE A 115 -6.75 -8.04 -11.94
C ILE A 115 -7.67 -7.23 -11.03
N LEU A 116 -7.93 -5.95 -11.34
CA LEU A 116 -8.79 -5.12 -10.51
C LEU A 116 -10.23 -5.64 -10.44
N LEU A 117 -10.79 -6.19 -11.52
CA LEU A 117 -12.12 -6.81 -11.51
C LEU A 117 -12.18 -8.12 -10.69
N ASN A 118 -11.08 -8.86 -10.61
CA ASN A 118 -11.02 -10.10 -9.84
C ASN A 118 -10.93 -9.86 -8.33
N HIS A 119 -10.35 -8.72 -7.92
CA HIS A 119 -10.07 -8.42 -6.50
C HIS A 119 -10.97 -7.34 -5.89
N PHE A 120 -11.65 -6.54 -6.71
CA PHE A 120 -12.40 -5.37 -6.23
C PHE A 120 -13.76 -5.23 -6.94
N LYS A 121 -14.69 -4.55 -6.27
CA LYS A 121 -15.94 -4.11 -6.87
C LYS A 121 -15.71 -2.86 -7.72
N ARG A 122 -16.16 -2.91 -8.98
CA ARG A 122 -16.13 -1.76 -9.88
C ARG A 122 -17.32 -0.84 -9.59
N VAL A 123 -17.05 0.46 -9.44
CA VAL A 123 -18.04 1.51 -9.24
C VAL A 123 -18.05 2.46 -10.43
N GLY A 124 -19.24 2.75 -10.94
CA GLY A 124 -19.46 3.63 -12.10
C GLY A 124 -19.12 2.99 -13.45
N ASP A 125 -19.39 3.75 -14.51
CA ASP A 125 -19.32 3.27 -15.89
C ASP A 125 -18.31 4.03 -16.75
N GLY A 126 -17.88 3.39 -17.83
CA GLY A 126 -16.96 3.97 -18.80
C GLY A 126 -15.62 4.43 -18.21
N ARG A 127 -15.22 5.66 -18.54
CA ARG A 127 -13.88 6.22 -18.27
C ARG A 127 -13.68 6.70 -16.83
N SER A 128 -14.76 6.94 -16.08
CA SER A 128 -14.72 7.40 -14.68
C SER A 128 -14.83 6.25 -13.67
N SER A 129 -14.90 5.00 -14.14
CA SER A 129 -15.03 3.86 -13.24
C SER A 129 -13.79 3.65 -12.38
N TYR A 130 -14.01 3.29 -11.12
CA TYR A 130 -12.98 3.04 -10.12
C TYR A 130 -13.30 1.78 -9.32
N TYR A 131 -12.38 1.36 -8.44
CA TYR A 131 -12.43 0.09 -7.75
C TYR A 131 -12.36 0.29 -6.23
N VAL A 132 -13.21 -0.43 -5.51
CA VAL A 132 -13.33 -0.46 -4.04
C VAL A 132 -13.47 -1.91 -3.56
N ASP A 133 -13.23 -2.16 -2.28
CA ASP A 133 -13.29 -3.52 -1.70
C ASP A 133 -14.72 -4.12 -1.69
#